data_AF-A0A846GL96-F1
#
_entry.id   AF-A0A846GL96-F1
#
_cell.length_a   1.000
_cell.length_b   1.000
_cell.length_c   1.000
_cell.angle_alpha   90.00
_cell.angle_beta   90.00
_cell.angle_gamma   90.00
#
_symmetry.space_group_name_H-M   'P 1'
#
loop_
_entity.id
_entity.type
_entity.pdbx_description
1 polymer ?
#
loop_
_entity_poly.entity_id
_entity_poly.type
_entity_poly.pdbx_seq_one_letter_code
_entity_poly.pdbx_strand_id
1 'polypeptide(L)'
;MELSFTSLFSGAGGLDIGFEMAGFKHLYSTDIDTWSVKTLRNNRPEWDVEEADIREVSERDLPDSDVILAGVPCQGFSLGGNRKENDERNFLFQEVVRMAKIKKPRFIVIENVLNLRRMKEPKSGKPFVEVISEHLKSLGYYIKYNVFRVSGFGVPQTRRRFIFIASFDRFPSAFHWPTPEPDTPASAYLADLAANPFISLPNHCPEWGFKSRVHEETGKAFDPTETPVPCRFSRTGSDGHPIRSLDAPFPAIDTGTIWGWAQGNVVAERKEKDRVNGQFVRNPNISLKLWRISASRLRRFTNREYARLQTFPDSWVFHGGNKRHVHQQIGNAVPVQFAYRVACFLQAVYEAQCLGQPMNLFTNNTVLQLELNL
;
A
#
# COMPACT_ATOMS: atom_id res chain seq x y z
N MET A 1 22.08 3.52 -18.47
CA MET A 1 22.73 3.77 -17.16
C MET A 1 21.81 3.21 -16.10
N GLU A 2 22.34 2.47 -15.12
CA GLU A 2 21.54 1.95 -14.00
C GLU A 2 21.24 3.10 -13.04
N LEU A 3 19.95 3.42 -12.83
CA LEU A 3 19.53 4.46 -11.89
C LEU A 3 19.58 3.91 -10.47
N SER A 4 19.90 4.77 -9.50
CA SER A 4 19.99 4.41 -8.09
C SER A 4 18.90 5.06 -7.25
N PHE A 5 18.57 4.47 -6.09
CA PHE A 5 17.58 5.04 -5.19
C PHE A 5 17.97 5.01 -3.70
N THR A 6 17.49 6.04 -3.00
CA THR A 6 17.42 6.14 -1.55
C THR A 6 15.95 6.15 -1.13
N SER A 7 15.56 5.36 -0.13
CA SER A 7 14.18 5.25 0.34
C SER A 7 13.99 5.82 1.75
N LEU A 8 13.05 6.75 1.89
CA LEU A 8 12.65 7.33 3.16
C LEU A 8 11.28 6.78 3.55
N PHE A 9 11.10 6.44 4.83
CA PHE A 9 9.86 5.84 5.34
C PHE A 9 9.54 4.51 4.62
N SER A 10 10.55 3.66 4.49
CA SER A 10 10.52 2.46 3.64
C SER A 10 9.46 1.44 4.04
N GLY A 11 9.07 1.42 5.32
CA GLY A 11 8.17 0.42 5.88
C GLY A 11 8.63 -0.99 5.53
N ALA A 12 7.70 -1.83 5.09
CA ALA A 12 8.02 -3.20 4.70
C ALA A 12 8.69 -3.35 3.33
N GLY A 13 9.04 -2.23 2.66
CA GLY A 13 9.73 -2.22 1.36
C GLY A 13 8.84 -2.25 0.14
N GLY A 14 7.52 -2.00 0.27
CA GLY A 14 6.61 -2.12 -0.87
C GLY A 14 6.98 -1.24 -2.08
N LEU A 15 7.45 -0.01 -1.82
CA LEU A 15 7.92 0.89 -2.86
C LEU A 15 9.31 0.49 -3.36
N ASP A 16 10.20 0.17 -2.43
CA ASP A 16 11.60 -0.22 -2.63
C ASP A 16 11.73 -1.44 -3.55
N ILE A 17 10.98 -2.52 -3.27
CA ILE A 17 10.98 -3.75 -4.07
C ILE A 17 10.51 -3.46 -5.49
N GLY A 18 9.51 -2.60 -5.67
CA GLY A 18 9.04 -2.23 -7.00
C GLY A 18 10.12 -1.53 -7.83
N PHE A 19 10.90 -0.65 -7.22
CA PHE A 19 12.03 0.03 -7.87
C PHE A 19 13.19 -0.92 -8.15
N GLU A 20 13.54 -1.80 -7.20
CA GLU A 20 14.53 -2.87 -7.41
C GLU A 20 14.13 -3.77 -8.59
N MET A 21 12.86 -4.19 -8.67
CA MET A 21 12.34 -5.01 -9.78
C MET A 21 12.45 -4.33 -11.15
N ALA A 22 12.44 -2.99 -11.18
CA ALA A 22 12.65 -2.21 -12.41
C ALA A 22 14.14 -1.99 -12.74
N GLY A 23 15.04 -2.59 -11.97
CA GLY A 23 16.48 -2.48 -12.17
C GLY A 23 17.11 -1.23 -11.55
N PHE A 24 16.42 -0.56 -10.61
CA PHE A 24 17.05 0.52 -9.85
C PHE A 24 17.93 -0.07 -8.74
N LYS A 25 19.15 0.45 -8.60
CA LYS A 25 20.10 0.04 -7.56
C LYS A 25 19.75 0.67 -6.22
N HIS A 26 19.48 -0.15 -5.21
CA HIS A 26 19.34 0.32 -3.82
C HIS A 26 20.68 0.87 -3.33
N LEU A 27 20.66 2.04 -2.67
CA LEU A 27 21.83 2.60 -1.99
C LEU A 27 21.62 2.78 -0.48
N TYR A 28 20.41 3.18 -0.06
CA TYR A 28 20.08 3.39 1.34
C TYR A 28 18.58 3.36 1.57
N SER A 29 18.12 2.81 2.70
CA SER A 29 16.74 2.92 3.14
C SER A 29 16.64 3.20 4.65
N THR A 30 15.60 3.92 5.07
CA THR A 30 15.39 4.23 6.48
C THR A 30 13.94 4.16 6.90
N ASP A 31 13.71 3.58 8.07
CA ASP A 31 12.42 3.58 8.74
C ASP A 31 12.60 3.59 10.27
N ILE A 32 11.63 4.17 10.98
CA ILE A 32 11.62 4.22 12.45
C ILE A 32 11.02 2.95 13.08
N ASP A 33 10.26 2.16 12.31
CA ASP A 33 9.63 0.93 12.79
C ASP A 33 10.61 -0.25 12.78
N THR A 34 11.05 -0.65 13.97
CA THR A 34 11.96 -1.80 14.20
C THR A 34 11.55 -3.07 13.44
N TRP A 35 10.25 -3.35 13.33
CA TRP A 35 9.78 -4.58 12.67
C TRP A 35 9.89 -4.50 11.15
N SER A 36 9.60 -3.35 10.58
CA SER A 36 9.82 -3.02 9.17
C SER A 36 11.29 -3.16 8.80
N VAL A 37 12.20 -2.60 9.61
CA VAL A 37 13.64 -2.71 9.39
C VAL A 37 14.13 -4.16 9.45
N LYS A 38 13.65 -4.94 10.45
CA LYS A 38 13.96 -6.38 10.53
C LYS A 38 13.44 -7.15 9.32
N THR A 39 12.24 -6.83 8.84
CA THR A 39 11.67 -7.40 7.61
C THR A 39 12.57 -7.08 6.41
N LEU A 40 12.96 -5.82 6.20
CA LEU A 40 13.83 -5.43 5.09
C LEU A 40 15.18 -6.18 5.13
N ARG A 41 15.91 -6.08 6.25
CA ARG A 41 17.24 -6.71 6.42
C ARG A 41 17.21 -8.23 6.25
N ASN A 42 16.11 -8.89 6.62
CA ASN A 42 15.97 -10.33 6.43
C ASN A 42 15.80 -10.71 4.95
N ASN A 43 15.01 -9.93 4.21
CA ASN A 43 14.69 -10.24 2.81
C ASN A 43 15.73 -9.72 1.82
N ARG A 44 16.51 -8.71 2.23
CA ARG A 44 17.61 -8.10 1.48
C ARG A 44 18.79 -7.82 2.42
N PRO A 45 19.57 -8.85 2.81
CA PRO A 45 20.70 -8.69 3.72
C PRO A 45 21.80 -7.74 3.23
N GLU A 46 21.87 -7.52 1.92
CA GLU A 46 22.80 -6.65 1.22
C GLU A 46 22.38 -5.17 1.19
N TRP A 47 21.11 -4.87 1.49
CA TRP A 47 20.63 -3.48 1.53
C TRP A 47 21.13 -2.77 2.78
N ASP A 48 21.61 -1.54 2.61
CA ASP A 48 21.87 -0.64 3.73
C ASP A 48 20.55 -0.07 4.28
N VAL A 49 20.02 -0.72 5.32
CA VAL A 49 18.77 -0.36 5.98
C VAL A 49 19.06 0.19 7.37
N GLU A 50 18.69 1.44 7.63
CA GLU A 50 18.85 2.10 8.92
C GLU A 50 17.54 2.19 9.71
N GLU A 51 17.59 1.78 10.98
CA GLU A 51 16.52 2.03 11.95
C GLU A 51 16.74 3.41 12.58
N ALA A 52 16.07 4.43 12.05
CA ALA A 52 16.24 5.81 12.50
C ALA A 52 14.97 6.63 12.29
N ASP A 53 14.80 7.65 13.14
CA ASP A 53 13.92 8.76 12.80
C ASP A 53 14.59 9.60 11.70
N ILE A 54 13.90 9.84 10.58
CA ILE A 54 14.43 10.61 9.46
C ILE A 54 14.95 12.01 9.88
N ARG A 55 14.39 12.59 10.95
CA ARG A 55 14.80 13.89 11.50
C ARG A 55 16.24 13.87 12.03
N GLU A 56 16.76 12.70 12.39
CA GLU A 56 18.11 12.50 12.92
C GLU A 56 19.13 12.19 11.81
N VAL A 57 18.67 11.92 10.59
CA VAL A 57 19.54 11.59 9.43
C VAL A 57 20.03 12.88 8.72
N SER A 58 20.33 13.95 9.47
CA SER A 58 20.57 15.27 8.87
C SER A 58 22.00 15.58 8.46
N GLU A 59 22.97 14.89 9.03
CA GLU A 59 24.40 15.23 8.91
C GLU A 59 25.25 14.09 8.36
N ARG A 60 24.62 12.98 7.95
CA ARG A 60 25.34 11.85 7.39
C ARG A 60 25.70 12.09 5.94
N ASP A 61 26.88 11.61 5.56
CA ASP A 61 27.25 11.47 4.16
C ASP A 61 26.54 10.25 3.58
N LEU A 62 25.24 10.40 3.30
CA LEU A 62 24.48 9.40 2.56
C LEU A 62 25.01 9.32 1.13
N PRO A 63 24.96 8.15 0.46
CA PRO A 63 25.34 8.08 -0.94
C PRO A 63 24.42 8.96 -1.81
N ASP A 64 24.99 9.59 -2.84
CA ASP A 64 24.20 10.36 -3.79
C ASP A 64 23.42 9.40 -4.70
N SER A 65 22.10 9.45 -4.59
CA SER A 65 21.17 8.62 -5.38
C SER A 65 20.46 9.42 -6.45
N ASP A 66 20.14 8.79 -7.59
CA ASP A 66 19.35 9.43 -8.65
C ASP A 66 17.91 9.70 -8.22
N VAL A 67 17.34 8.84 -7.38
CA VAL A 67 15.95 8.91 -6.94
C VAL A 67 15.84 8.88 -5.42
N ILE A 68 15.06 9.80 -4.85
CA ILE A 68 14.55 9.67 -3.48
C ILE A 68 13.11 9.18 -3.51
N LEU A 69 12.86 8.05 -2.87
CA LEU A 69 11.52 7.48 -2.64
C LEU A 69 11.03 7.91 -1.26
N ALA A 70 9.75 8.27 -1.14
CA ALA A 70 9.17 8.69 0.13
C ALA A 70 7.72 8.21 0.30
N GLY A 71 7.52 7.20 1.14
CA GLY A 71 6.21 6.73 1.60
C GLY A 71 5.69 7.52 2.80
N VAL A 72 5.59 8.84 2.68
CA VAL A 72 5.36 9.74 3.83
C VAL A 72 4.12 9.32 4.63
N PRO A 73 4.21 9.17 5.96
CA PRO A 73 3.13 8.61 6.77
C PRO A 73 1.83 9.38 6.61
N CYS A 74 0.74 8.63 6.41
CA CYS A 74 -0.60 9.18 6.16
C CYS A 74 -1.52 9.17 7.38
N GLN A 75 -1.01 8.85 8.57
CA GLN A 75 -1.83 8.49 9.74
C GLN A 75 -2.58 9.68 10.34
N GLY A 76 -2.00 10.88 10.33
CA GLY A 76 -2.73 12.12 10.67
C GLY A 76 -3.71 12.58 9.57
N PHE A 77 -3.62 11.97 8.38
CA PHE A 77 -4.36 12.36 7.16
C PHE A 77 -5.52 11.42 6.78
N SER A 78 -5.66 10.26 7.43
CA SER A 78 -6.65 9.24 7.04
C SER A 78 -8.09 9.62 7.44
N LEU A 79 -9.07 9.31 6.57
CA LEU A 79 -10.51 9.49 6.85
C LEU A 79 -11.04 8.55 7.95
N GLY A 80 -10.35 7.45 8.23
CA GLY A 80 -10.79 6.40 9.15
C GLY A 80 -10.43 6.62 10.63
N GLY A 81 -9.69 7.69 10.95
CA GLY A 81 -9.28 8.03 12.32
C GLY A 81 -9.84 9.38 12.81
N ASN A 82 -9.62 9.71 14.09
CA ASN A 82 -9.87 11.07 14.58
C ASN A 82 -8.80 11.98 13.95
N ARG A 83 -9.18 12.83 12.98
CA ARG A 83 -8.27 13.82 12.37
C ARG A 83 -7.60 14.64 13.47
N LYS A 84 -6.27 14.60 13.53
CA LYS A 84 -5.46 15.47 14.39
C LYS A 84 -4.67 16.38 13.45
N GLU A 85 -5.15 17.59 13.25
CA GLU A 85 -4.54 18.56 12.34
C GLU A 85 -3.11 18.92 12.80
N ASN A 86 -2.87 18.91 14.12
CA ASN A 86 -1.58 19.20 14.74
C ASN A 86 -0.69 17.97 14.93
N ASP A 87 -0.96 16.86 14.25
CA ASP A 87 -0.10 15.68 14.32
C ASP A 87 1.25 15.98 13.66
N GLU A 88 2.36 15.84 14.39
CA GLU A 88 3.71 16.15 13.87
C GLU A 88 4.06 15.33 12.62
N ARG A 89 3.48 14.12 12.47
CA ARG A 89 3.67 13.27 11.29
C ARG A 89 3.19 13.94 10.01
N ASN A 90 2.27 14.91 10.11
CA ASN A 90 1.77 15.67 8.98
C ASN A 90 2.85 16.57 8.34
N PHE A 91 3.94 16.84 9.06
CA PHE A 91 5.02 17.70 8.60
C PHE A 91 6.25 16.94 8.11
N LEU A 92 6.23 15.60 8.14
CA LEU A 92 7.37 14.77 7.73
C LEU A 92 7.73 14.88 6.24
N PHE A 93 6.85 15.45 5.40
CA PHE A 93 7.22 15.85 4.03
C PHE A 93 8.35 16.89 4.01
N GLN A 94 8.51 17.68 5.08
CA GLN A 94 9.60 18.66 5.20
C GLN A 94 10.96 17.98 5.22
N GLU A 95 11.04 16.75 5.73
CA GLU A 95 12.27 15.96 5.71
C GLU A 95 12.63 15.50 4.29
N VAL A 96 11.63 15.25 3.45
CA VAL A 96 11.84 15.01 2.01
C VAL A 96 12.40 16.27 1.33
N VAL A 97 11.84 17.44 1.64
CA VAL A 97 12.35 18.74 1.13
C VAL A 97 13.77 19.02 1.63
N ARG A 98 14.06 18.69 2.90
CA ARG A 98 15.39 18.84 3.50
C ARG A 98 16.40 17.95 2.78
N MET A 99 16.08 16.68 2.57
CA MET A 99 16.89 15.75 1.77
C MET A 99 17.07 16.24 0.33
N ALA A 100 16.02 16.75 -0.31
CA ALA A 100 16.08 17.31 -1.66
C ALA A 100 17.06 18.50 -1.76
N LYS A 101 17.13 19.34 -0.72
CA LYS A 101 18.05 20.48 -0.66
C LYS A 101 19.52 20.04 -0.52
N ILE A 102 19.77 19.00 0.28
CA ILE A 102 21.11 18.50 0.58
C ILE A 102 21.64 17.66 -0.58
N LYS A 103 20.85 16.68 -1.04
CA LYS A 103 21.27 15.66 -2.00
C LYS A 103 20.95 15.97 -3.45
N LYS A 104 19.99 16.86 -3.71
CA LYS A 104 19.56 17.26 -5.06
C LYS A 104 19.44 16.06 -6.03
N PRO A 105 18.72 14.98 -5.65
CA PRO A 105 18.52 13.84 -6.55
C PRO A 105 17.86 14.28 -7.86
N ARG A 106 18.05 13.50 -8.92
CA ARG A 106 17.39 13.78 -10.19
C ARG A 106 15.87 13.70 -10.07
N PHE A 107 15.37 12.72 -9.31
CA PHE A 107 13.95 12.53 -9.07
C PHE A 107 13.60 12.38 -7.60
N ILE A 108 12.38 12.79 -7.25
CA ILE A 108 11.77 12.50 -5.96
C ILE A 108 10.38 11.94 -6.23
N VAL A 109 10.08 10.77 -5.67
CA VAL A 109 8.78 10.12 -5.76
C VAL A 109 8.15 10.09 -4.37
N ILE A 110 7.07 10.84 -4.19
CA ILE A 110 6.27 10.84 -2.96
C ILE A 110 5.00 10.04 -3.22
N GLU A 111 4.80 8.96 -2.47
CA GLU A 111 3.55 8.21 -2.43
C GLU A 111 2.69 8.64 -1.25
N ASN A 112 1.38 8.76 -1.47
CA ASN A 112 0.44 8.98 -0.37
C ASN A 112 -0.99 8.51 -0.69
N VAL A 113 -1.88 8.66 0.31
CA VAL A 113 -3.31 8.41 0.17
C VAL A 113 -4.01 9.49 -0.65
N LEU A 114 -5.12 9.10 -1.30
CA LEU A 114 -5.97 9.96 -2.14
C LEU A 114 -6.30 11.34 -1.53
N ASN A 115 -6.50 11.40 -0.21
CA ASN A 115 -7.00 12.59 0.45
C ASN A 115 -5.98 13.72 0.55
N LEU A 116 -4.68 13.45 0.34
CA LEU A 116 -3.65 14.49 0.40
C LEU A 116 -3.98 15.67 -0.52
N ARG A 117 -4.60 15.41 -1.70
CA ARG A 117 -5.02 16.45 -2.65
C ARG A 117 -6.04 17.45 -2.08
N ARG A 118 -6.84 17.04 -1.09
CA ARG A 118 -7.93 17.85 -0.51
C ARG A 118 -7.57 18.45 0.84
N MET A 119 -6.42 18.09 1.41
CA MET A 119 -6.01 18.50 2.73
C MET A 119 -5.20 19.77 2.69
N LYS A 120 -5.45 20.65 3.67
CA LYS A 120 -4.76 21.92 3.83
C LYS A 120 -3.71 21.80 4.92
N GLU A 121 -2.55 22.39 4.68
CA GLU A 121 -1.51 22.53 5.68
C GLU A 121 -1.97 23.57 6.73
N PRO A 122 -1.93 23.23 8.04
CA PRO A 122 -2.57 24.06 9.06
C PRO A 122 -2.05 25.49 9.16
N LYS A 123 -0.76 25.74 8.90
CA LYS A 123 -0.14 27.06 9.10
C LYS A 123 -0.48 28.04 7.96
N SER A 124 -0.49 27.56 6.73
CA SER A 124 -0.68 28.34 5.50
C SER A 124 -2.11 28.27 4.96
N GLY A 125 -2.89 27.26 5.34
CA GLY A 125 -4.23 27.00 4.80
C GLY A 125 -4.24 26.55 3.32
N LYS A 126 -3.07 26.37 2.70
CA LYS A 126 -2.92 25.89 1.32
C LYS A 126 -2.99 24.37 1.25
N PRO A 127 -3.44 23.78 0.12
CA PRO A 127 -3.32 22.34 -0.10
C PRO A 127 -1.88 21.84 0.10
N PHE A 128 -1.69 20.71 0.80
CA PHE A 128 -0.34 20.15 1.03
C PHE A 128 0.44 19.95 -0.26
N VAL A 129 -0.23 19.51 -1.33
CA VAL A 129 0.40 19.33 -2.65
C VAL A 129 0.96 20.63 -3.20
N GLU A 130 0.34 21.78 -2.93
CA GLU A 130 0.84 23.09 -3.35
C GLU A 130 2.04 23.51 -2.51
N VAL A 131 1.98 23.32 -1.19
CA VAL A 131 3.10 23.61 -0.28
C VAL A 131 4.35 22.80 -0.64
N ILE A 132 4.20 21.49 -0.86
CA ILE A 132 5.30 20.62 -1.31
C ILE A 132 5.83 21.09 -2.67
N SER A 133 4.94 21.44 -3.60
CA SER A 133 5.31 21.93 -4.93
C SER A 133 6.10 23.24 -4.85
N GLU A 134 5.69 24.19 -4.02
CA GLU A 134 6.36 25.49 -3.84
C GLU A 134 7.79 25.30 -3.32
N HIS A 135 7.96 24.47 -2.28
CA HIS A 135 9.29 24.17 -1.73
C HIS A 135 10.21 23.46 -2.72
N LEU A 136 9.72 22.48 -3.48
CA LEU A 136 10.57 21.76 -4.43
C LEU A 136 10.86 22.60 -5.67
N LYS A 137 9.91 23.42 -6.14
CA LYS A 137 10.15 24.38 -7.24
C LYS A 137 11.20 25.42 -6.89
N SER A 138 11.22 25.92 -5.64
CA SER A 138 12.26 26.86 -5.20
C SER A 138 13.66 26.23 -5.15
N LEU A 139 13.75 24.90 -5.09
CA LEU A 139 14.99 24.14 -5.22
C LEU A 139 15.33 23.77 -6.68
N GLY A 140 14.51 24.14 -7.66
CA GLY A 140 14.75 23.92 -9.09
C GLY A 140 13.97 22.76 -9.73
N TYR A 141 13.10 22.07 -8.98
CA TYR A 141 12.38 20.91 -9.51
C TYR A 141 11.12 21.28 -10.30
N TYR A 142 10.88 20.52 -11.36
CA TYR A 142 9.63 20.46 -12.10
C TYR A 142 8.73 19.40 -11.48
N ILE A 143 7.42 19.67 -11.37
CA ILE A 143 6.50 18.84 -10.60
C ILE A 143 5.36 18.31 -11.48
N LYS A 144 5.07 17.02 -11.34
CA LYS A 144 3.86 16.35 -11.87
C LYS A 144 3.29 15.44 -10.79
N TYR A 145 1.96 15.40 -10.65
CA TYR A 145 1.30 14.45 -9.76
C TYR A 145 -0.04 13.98 -10.31
N ASN A 146 -0.49 12.79 -9.91
CA ASN A 146 -1.79 12.25 -10.28
C ASN A 146 -2.29 11.20 -9.26
N VAL A 147 -3.53 10.76 -9.44
CA VAL A 147 -4.16 9.69 -8.66
C VAL A 147 -4.39 8.48 -9.55
N PHE A 148 -4.00 7.32 -9.07
CA PHE A 148 -4.10 6.05 -9.77
C PHE A 148 -4.97 5.08 -8.98
N ARG A 149 -5.90 4.41 -9.67
CA ARG A 149 -6.57 3.22 -9.14
C ARG A 149 -5.67 2.03 -9.47
N VAL A 150 -5.10 1.39 -8.46
CA VAL A 150 -4.04 0.41 -8.64
C VAL A 150 -4.48 -0.87 -9.36
N SER A 151 -5.80 -1.14 -9.42
CA SER A 151 -6.33 -2.26 -10.20
C SER A 151 -6.11 -2.17 -11.70
N GLY A 152 -5.93 -0.98 -12.26
CA GLY A 152 -5.50 -0.81 -13.65
C GLY A 152 -3.98 -0.94 -13.85
N PHE A 153 -3.24 -1.39 -12.83
CA PHE A 153 -1.78 -1.46 -12.82
C PHE A 153 -1.27 -2.74 -12.13
N GLY A 154 -1.95 -3.87 -12.36
CA GLY A 154 -1.50 -5.21 -11.92
C GLY A 154 -1.77 -5.56 -10.46
N VAL A 155 -2.49 -4.72 -9.71
CA VAL A 155 -2.78 -4.95 -8.28
C VAL A 155 -4.23 -5.35 -8.08
N PRO A 156 -4.54 -6.42 -7.34
CA PRO A 156 -5.91 -6.91 -7.17
C PRO A 156 -6.74 -6.07 -6.17
N GLN A 157 -6.66 -4.73 -6.22
CA GLN A 157 -7.33 -3.84 -5.28
C GLN A 157 -7.90 -2.58 -5.94
N THR A 158 -9.09 -2.16 -5.50
CA THR A 158 -9.73 -0.88 -5.81
C THR A 158 -9.06 0.35 -5.17
N ARG A 159 -7.90 0.14 -4.50
CA ARG A 159 -7.13 1.16 -3.78
C ARG A 159 -6.71 2.29 -4.72
N ARG A 160 -6.82 3.53 -4.25
CA ARG A 160 -6.38 4.73 -4.98
C ARG A 160 -5.17 5.37 -4.33
N ARG A 161 -4.12 5.61 -5.10
CA ARG A 161 -2.86 6.20 -4.66
C ARG A 161 -2.55 7.50 -5.35
N PHE A 162 -2.06 8.45 -4.57
CA PHE A 162 -1.53 9.70 -5.05
C PHE A 162 -0.02 9.51 -5.26
N ILE A 163 0.44 9.80 -6.48
CA ILE A 163 1.85 9.78 -6.83
C ILE A 163 2.26 11.19 -7.23
N PHE A 164 3.32 11.68 -6.61
CA PHE A 164 3.93 12.98 -6.87
C PHE A 164 5.38 12.76 -7.29
N ILE A 165 5.74 13.30 -8.45
CA ILE A 165 7.07 13.22 -9.02
C ILE A 165 7.63 14.64 -9.13
N ALA A 166 8.75 14.87 -8.45
CA ALA A 166 9.62 16.01 -8.69
C ALA A 166 10.79 15.54 -9.57
N SER A 167 11.10 16.30 -10.61
CA SER A 167 12.21 16.05 -11.53
C SER A 167 13.09 17.29 -11.56
N PHE A 168 14.40 17.14 -11.36
CA PHE A 168 15.34 18.25 -11.45
C PHE A 168 15.43 18.77 -12.90
N ASP A 169 15.38 17.84 -13.86
CA ASP A 169 15.26 18.14 -15.28
C ASP A 169 13.81 18.41 -15.69
N ARG A 170 13.60 19.14 -16.79
CA ARG A 170 12.25 19.34 -17.35
C ARG A 170 11.64 18.01 -17.75
N PHE A 171 10.35 17.85 -17.51
CA PHE A 171 9.62 16.74 -18.12
C PHE A 171 9.61 16.89 -19.66
N PRO A 172 9.64 15.77 -20.40
CA PRO A 172 9.49 15.80 -21.86
C PRO A 172 8.21 16.54 -22.29
N SER A 173 8.25 17.21 -23.44
CA SER A 173 7.11 17.98 -23.97
C SER A 173 5.86 17.12 -24.19
N ALA A 174 6.04 15.87 -24.62
CA ALA A 174 4.98 14.88 -24.79
C ALA A 174 4.69 14.04 -23.53
N PHE A 175 4.90 14.59 -22.33
CA PHE A 175 4.61 13.88 -21.07
C PHE A 175 3.13 13.48 -20.98
N HIS A 176 2.88 12.19 -20.80
CA HIS A 176 1.57 11.64 -20.45
C HIS A 176 1.73 10.53 -19.41
N TRP A 177 0.80 10.51 -18.45
CA TRP A 177 0.74 9.45 -17.45
C TRP A 177 0.43 8.09 -18.09
N PRO A 178 0.86 6.97 -17.48
CA PRO A 178 0.56 5.66 -18.02
C PRO A 178 -0.95 5.41 -18.00
N THR A 179 -1.45 4.82 -19.09
CA THR A 179 -2.86 4.46 -19.26
C THR A 179 -3.16 3.22 -18.42
N PRO A 180 -4.28 3.18 -17.68
CA PRO A 180 -4.66 1.99 -16.94
C PRO A 180 -5.01 0.82 -17.87
N GLU A 181 -4.58 -0.38 -17.48
CA GLU A 181 -4.96 -1.67 -18.03
C GLU A 181 -6.33 -2.13 -17.46
N PRO A 182 -6.93 -3.22 -17.96
CA PRO A 182 -8.10 -3.83 -17.32
C PRO A 182 -7.88 -4.15 -15.84
N ASP A 183 -8.96 -4.05 -15.07
CA ASP A 183 -8.93 -4.25 -13.62
C ASP A 183 -8.45 -5.66 -13.25
N THR A 184 -7.39 -5.75 -12.42
CA THR A 184 -6.87 -7.03 -11.91
C THR A 184 -7.82 -7.64 -10.87
N PRO A 185 -8.33 -8.87 -11.08
CA PRO A 185 -9.23 -9.52 -10.12
C PRO A 185 -8.48 -10.10 -8.92
N ALA A 186 -9.17 -10.29 -7.79
CA ALA A 186 -8.57 -10.90 -6.60
C ALA A 186 -8.19 -12.38 -6.80
N SER A 187 -8.87 -13.08 -7.72
CA SER A 187 -8.54 -14.46 -8.10
C SER A 187 -7.10 -14.60 -8.61
N ALA A 188 -6.55 -13.58 -9.25
CA ALA A 188 -5.16 -13.59 -9.75
C ALA A 188 -4.10 -13.79 -8.65
N TYR A 189 -4.44 -13.54 -7.38
CA TYR A 189 -3.51 -13.64 -6.25
C TYR A 189 -4.01 -14.55 -5.11
N LEU A 190 -5.29 -14.90 -5.08
CA LEU A 190 -5.90 -15.64 -3.96
C LEU A 190 -6.58 -16.95 -4.37
N ALA A 191 -6.74 -17.26 -5.66
CA ALA A 191 -7.53 -18.43 -6.09
C ALA A 191 -6.93 -19.76 -5.60
N ASP A 192 -5.61 -19.91 -5.66
CA ASP A 192 -4.88 -21.07 -5.15
C ASP A 192 -4.98 -21.21 -3.63
N LEU A 193 -4.86 -20.12 -2.86
CA LEU A 193 -5.03 -20.15 -1.39
C LEU A 193 -6.49 -20.34 -0.95
N ALA A 194 -7.43 -19.95 -1.80
CA ALA A 194 -8.85 -20.25 -1.61
C ALA A 194 -9.11 -21.74 -1.83
N ALA A 195 -8.54 -22.33 -2.89
CA ALA A 195 -8.69 -23.74 -3.23
C ALA A 195 -7.92 -24.67 -2.28
N ASN A 196 -6.71 -24.28 -1.88
CA ASN A 196 -5.83 -25.04 -1.00
C ASN A 196 -5.23 -24.12 0.08
N PRO A 197 -5.81 -24.06 1.29
CA PRO A 197 -5.26 -23.25 2.37
C PRO A 197 -4.00 -23.87 2.99
N PHE A 198 -3.55 -25.06 2.57
CA PHE A 198 -2.38 -25.73 3.17
C PHE A 198 -1.10 -25.53 2.36
N ILE A 199 -1.10 -24.60 1.39
CA ILE A 199 0.11 -24.20 0.67
C ILE A 199 1.11 -23.61 1.67
N SER A 200 2.32 -24.18 1.73
CA SER A 200 3.36 -23.78 2.67
C SER A 200 4.01 -22.47 2.22
N LEU A 201 3.61 -21.36 2.82
CA LEU A 201 4.16 -20.02 2.55
C LEU A 201 4.56 -19.31 3.84
N PRO A 202 5.59 -18.44 3.82
CA PRO A 202 5.94 -17.65 4.98
C PRO A 202 4.74 -16.78 5.42
N ASN A 203 4.53 -16.69 6.73
CA ASN A 203 3.40 -15.97 7.33
C ASN A 203 1.99 -16.48 6.93
N HIS A 204 1.88 -17.69 6.37
CA HIS A 204 0.60 -18.37 6.08
C HIS A 204 0.36 -19.51 7.07
N CYS A 205 -0.46 -19.24 8.09
CA CYS A 205 -0.91 -20.25 9.05
C CYS A 205 -2.42 -20.10 9.22
N PRO A 206 -3.23 -20.70 8.33
CA PRO A 206 -4.68 -20.58 8.38
C PRO A 206 -5.27 -21.48 9.46
N GLU A 207 -6.18 -20.91 10.24
CA GLU A 207 -6.88 -21.60 11.31
C GLU A 207 -8.38 -21.33 11.16
N TRP A 208 -9.16 -22.39 10.93
CA TRP A 208 -10.62 -22.34 11.00
C TRP A 208 -11.08 -22.25 12.46
N GLY A 209 -12.26 -21.66 12.69
CA GLY A 209 -12.76 -21.38 14.04
C GLY A 209 -12.62 -19.92 14.41
N PHE A 210 -13.24 -19.03 13.63
CA PHE A 210 -13.19 -17.60 13.89
C PHE A 210 -14.02 -17.22 15.12
N LYS A 211 -13.34 -17.05 16.27
CA LYS A 211 -13.97 -16.60 17.51
C LYS A 211 -14.48 -15.16 17.38
N SER A 212 -15.78 -15.00 17.17
CA SER A 212 -16.47 -13.72 17.05
C SER A 212 -17.70 -13.68 17.94
N ARG A 213 -17.98 -12.51 18.52
CA ARG A 213 -19.23 -12.27 19.29
C ARG A 213 -20.41 -11.90 18.39
N VAL A 214 -20.17 -11.65 17.10
CA VAL A 214 -21.16 -11.08 16.17
C VAL A 214 -21.23 -11.80 14.82
N HIS A 215 -20.27 -12.65 14.51
CA HIS A 215 -20.29 -13.51 13.34
C HIS A 215 -20.40 -14.94 13.84
N GLU A 216 -21.16 -15.77 13.14
CA GLU A 216 -21.54 -17.09 13.62
C GLU A 216 -20.93 -18.17 12.73
N GLU A 217 -20.15 -19.04 13.34
CA GLU A 217 -19.74 -20.29 12.74
C GLU A 217 -20.76 -21.36 13.15
N THR A 218 -21.60 -21.77 12.21
CA THR A 218 -22.80 -22.58 12.48
C THR A 218 -22.52 -24.08 12.57
N GLY A 219 -21.42 -24.56 12.00
CA GLY A 219 -21.08 -25.99 11.95
C GLY A 219 -22.04 -26.85 11.11
N LYS A 220 -22.98 -26.23 10.37
CA LYS A 220 -23.91 -26.97 9.50
C LYS A 220 -23.15 -27.75 8.43
N ALA A 221 -23.64 -28.93 8.08
CA ALA A 221 -23.09 -29.72 6.97
C ALA A 221 -23.11 -28.91 5.67
N PHE A 222 -22.05 -29.07 4.86
CA PHE A 222 -21.85 -28.41 3.57
C PHE A 222 -20.87 -29.25 2.74
N ASP A 223 -20.75 -28.97 1.44
CA ASP A 223 -19.75 -29.63 0.61
C ASP A 223 -18.36 -29.00 0.86
N PRO A 224 -17.38 -29.76 1.40
CA PRO A 224 -16.06 -29.22 1.72
C PRO A 224 -15.25 -28.80 0.49
N THR A 225 -15.67 -29.18 -0.72
CA THR A 225 -15.03 -28.80 -1.99
C THR A 225 -15.48 -27.43 -2.49
N GLU A 226 -16.55 -26.84 -1.93
CA GLU A 226 -16.98 -25.49 -2.25
C GLU A 226 -15.88 -24.47 -1.98
N THR A 227 -15.58 -23.63 -2.97
CA THR A 227 -14.60 -22.56 -2.80
C THR A 227 -15.07 -21.56 -1.75
N PRO A 228 -14.27 -21.26 -0.71
CA PRO A 228 -14.62 -20.26 0.27
C PRO A 228 -14.72 -18.86 -0.36
N VAL A 229 -15.63 -18.04 0.15
CA VAL A 229 -15.81 -16.65 -0.31
C VAL A 229 -15.20 -15.65 0.67
N PRO A 230 -14.54 -14.59 0.16
CA PRO A 230 -13.94 -13.59 1.03
C PRO A 230 -14.99 -12.65 1.61
N CYS A 231 -14.85 -12.36 2.90
CA CYS A 231 -15.83 -11.64 3.71
C CYS A 231 -15.18 -10.59 4.61
N ARG A 232 -15.83 -9.45 4.78
CA ARG A 232 -15.43 -8.42 5.75
C ARG A 232 -16.01 -8.73 7.14
N PHE A 233 -15.15 -8.99 8.12
CA PHE A 233 -15.52 -9.26 9.51
C PHE A 233 -15.38 -8.05 10.45
N SER A 234 -14.68 -6.99 10.06
CA SER A 234 -14.70 -5.75 10.86
C SER A 234 -16.10 -5.14 10.87
N ARG A 235 -16.49 -4.53 11.99
CA ARG A 235 -17.79 -3.83 12.10
C ARG A 235 -17.83 -2.66 11.14
N THR A 236 -18.76 -2.68 10.20
CA THR A 236 -18.98 -1.56 9.28
C THR A 236 -20.42 -1.12 9.31
N GLY A 237 -20.63 0.18 9.55
CA GLY A 237 -21.88 0.85 9.18
C GLY A 237 -21.93 1.21 7.69
N SER A 238 -20.92 0.83 6.89
CA SER A 238 -20.88 1.12 5.46
C SER A 238 -21.95 0.33 4.71
N ASP A 239 -22.49 0.92 3.64
CA ASP A 239 -23.58 0.29 2.90
C ASP A 239 -23.18 -0.87 1.99
N GLY A 240 -21.89 -0.97 1.66
CA GLY A 240 -21.38 -2.08 0.87
C GLY A 240 -21.67 -3.42 1.54
N HIS A 241 -22.15 -4.37 0.73
CA HIS A 241 -22.28 -5.78 1.10
C HIS A 241 -20.96 -6.29 1.73
N PRO A 242 -20.91 -7.30 2.62
CA PRO A 242 -19.65 -7.72 3.25
C PRO A 242 -18.97 -8.88 2.52
N ILE A 243 -19.70 -9.68 1.74
CA ILE A 243 -19.18 -10.75 0.88
C ILE A 243 -18.60 -10.13 -0.39
N ARG A 244 -17.42 -10.57 -0.82
CA ARG A 244 -16.72 -10.12 -2.03
C ARG A 244 -16.59 -11.25 -3.04
N SER A 245 -16.59 -10.91 -4.32
CA SER A 245 -16.22 -11.83 -5.40
C SER A 245 -14.70 -11.84 -5.59
N LEU A 246 -14.16 -12.98 -6.01
CA LEU A 246 -12.77 -13.10 -6.45
C LEU A 246 -12.57 -12.59 -7.89
N ASP A 247 -13.63 -12.51 -8.70
CA ASP A 247 -13.57 -12.08 -10.10
C ASP A 247 -13.51 -10.55 -10.27
N ALA A 248 -13.48 -9.81 -9.15
CA ALA A 248 -13.36 -8.37 -9.11
C ALA A 248 -12.16 -7.96 -8.23
N PRO A 249 -11.62 -6.74 -8.43
CA PRO A 249 -10.59 -6.22 -7.54
C PRO A 249 -11.09 -6.14 -6.11
N PHE A 250 -10.24 -6.51 -5.17
CA PHE A 250 -10.55 -6.48 -3.75
C PHE A 250 -10.73 -5.04 -3.23
N PRO A 251 -11.50 -4.79 -2.17
CA PRO A 251 -11.45 -3.49 -1.50
C PRO A 251 -10.05 -3.19 -1.00
N ALA A 252 -9.71 -1.90 -0.92
CA ALA A 252 -8.43 -1.48 -0.36
C ALA A 252 -8.25 -2.08 1.04
N ILE A 253 -7.15 -2.79 1.24
CA ILE A 253 -6.78 -3.28 2.57
C ILE A 253 -6.14 -2.15 3.38
N ASP A 254 -6.40 -2.13 4.68
CA ASP A 254 -5.88 -1.16 5.63
C ASP A 254 -5.49 -1.88 6.93
N THR A 255 -5.02 -1.13 7.93
CA THR A 255 -4.50 -1.71 9.18
C THR A 255 -5.59 -2.05 10.21
N GLY A 256 -6.86 -1.73 9.95
CA GLY A 256 -7.97 -1.87 10.89
C GLY A 256 -9.10 -2.77 10.42
N THR A 257 -9.17 -3.06 9.13
CA THR A 257 -10.21 -3.87 8.51
C THR A 257 -9.83 -5.34 8.57
N ILE A 258 -10.67 -6.14 9.22
CA ILE A 258 -10.53 -7.59 9.32
C ILE A 258 -11.29 -8.23 8.16
N TRP A 259 -10.56 -8.89 7.29
CA TRP A 259 -11.05 -9.78 6.24
C TRP A 259 -10.83 -11.25 6.62
N GLY A 260 -11.62 -12.12 6.01
CA GLY A 260 -11.58 -13.54 6.22
C GLY A 260 -12.30 -14.32 5.14
N TRP A 261 -12.28 -15.64 5.28
CA TRP A 261 -13.00 -16.57 4.42
C TRP A 261 -14.22 -17.12 5.14
N ALA A 262 -15.30 -17.28 4.40
CA ALA A 262 -16.50 -17.98 4.82
C ALA A 262 -16.76 -19.15 3.85
N GLN A 263 -17.06 -20.33 4.38
CA GLN A 263 -17.27 -21.54 3.58
C GLN A 263 -18.53 -22.27 4.05
N GLY A 264 -19.35 -22.71 3.10
CA GLY A 264 -20.62 -23.41 3.33
C GLY A 264 -21.71 -22.52 3.93
N ASN A 265 -22.93 -22.64 3.40
CA ASN A 265 -24.13 -21.96 3.95
C ASN A 265 -23.91 -20.46 4.25
N VAL A 266 -23.17 -19.75 3.40
CA VAL A 266 -22.72 -18.38 3.69
C VAL A 266 -23.88 -17.40 3.54
N VAL A 267 -24.19 -16.68 4.62
CA VAL A 267 -25.27 -15.69 4.67
C VAL A 267 -24.76 -14.39 5.28
N ALA A 268 -25.19 -13.25 4.73
CA ALA A 268 -24.92 -11.92 5.26
C ALA A 268 -26.23 -11.17 5.48
N GLU A 269 -26.46 -10.75 6.73
CA GLU A 269 -27.68 -10.05 7.14
C GLU A 269 -27.36 -8.76 7.88
N ARG A 270 -28.25 -7.78 7.77
CA ARG A 270 -28.18 -6.55 8.56
C ARG A 270 -28.99 -6.70 9.84
N LYS A 271 -28.31 -6.74 10.98
CA LYS A 271 -28.96 -6.77 12.31
C LYS A 271 -28.67 -5.48 13.06
N GLU A 272 -29.61 -5.07 13.90
CA GLU A 272 -29.42 -3.92 14.77
C GLU A 272 -28.23 -4.17 15.72
N LYS A 273 -27.48 -3.10 15.99
CA LYS A 273 -26.37 -3.19 16.92
C LYS A 273 -26.92 -3.41 18.33
N ASP A 274 -26.68 -4.60 18.88
CA ASP A 274 -26.89 -4.88 20.30
C ASP A 274 -26.01 -3.94 21.16
N ARG A 275 -26.66 -3.26 22.11
CA ARG A 275 -26.08 -2.23 22.98
C ARG A 275 -26.06 -2.65 24.45
N VAL A 276 -26.58 -3.83 24.79
CA VAL A 276 -26.80 -4.25 26.19
C VAL A 276 -25.50 -4.28 27.00
N ASN A 277 -24.33 -4.46 26.37
CA ASN A 277 -23.02 -4.55 27.04
C ASN A 277 -21.96 -3.55 26.52
N GLY A 278 -22.36 -2.42 25.92
CA GLY A 278 -21.42 -1.47 25.32
C GLY A 278 -20.81 -0.48 26.31
N GLN A 279 -19.53 -0.66 26.68
CA GLN A 279 -18.79 0.30 27.53
C GLN A 279 -18.72 1.73 26.96
N PHE A 280 -18.88 1.91 25.65
CA PHE A 280 -18.89 3.23 24.99
C PHE A 280 -19.89 3.26 23.82
N VAL A 281 -20.97 4.03 23.97
CA VAL A 281 -21.93 4.31 22.89
C VAL A 281 -21.72 5.75 22.40
N ARG A 282 -20.99 5.91 21.28
CA ARG A 282 -20.67 7.24 20.71
C ARG A 282 -21.88 8.06 20.22
N ASN A 283 -23.09 7.48 20.16
CA ASN A 283 -24.35 8.21 19.97
C ASN A 283 -25.55 7.28 20.29
N PRO A 284 -26.25 7.48 21.41
CA PRO A 284 -27.34 6.60 21.84
C PRO A 284 -28.60 6.69 20.97
N ASN A 285 -28.73 7.67 20.07
CA ASN A 285 -29.97 7.86 19.31
C ASN A 285 -29.94 7.28 17.89
N ILE A 286 -28.80 6.75 17.41
CA ILE A 286 -28.69 6.20 16.05
C ILE A 286 -28.97 4.69 16.04
N SER A 287 -30.04 4.24 15.39
CA SER A 287 -30.21 2.81 15.04
C SER A 287 -29.27 2.46 13.87
N LEU A 288 -28.12 1.88 14.20
CA LEU A 288 -27.16 1.38 13.21
C LEU A 288 -27.40 -0.11 13.00
N LYS A 289 -27.80 -0.49 11.78
CA LYS A 289 -27.79 -1.88 11.34
C LYS A 289 -26.41 -2.24 10.81
N LEU A 290 -25.80 -3.26 11.41
CA LEU A 290 -24.48 -3.76 11.06
C LEU A 290 -24.59 -5.12 10.38
N TRP A 291 -23.65 -5.40 9.49
CA TRP A 291 -23.53 -6.72 8.89
C TRP A 291 -23.19 -7.78 9.95
N ARG A 292 -23.88 -8.91 9.85
CA ARG A 292 -23.68 -10.16 10.57
C ARG A 292 -23.51 -11.23 9.51
N ILE A 293 -22.52 -12.09 9.71
CA ILE A 293 -22.18 -13.15 8.75
C ILE A 293 -22.34 -14.45 9.50
N SER A 294 -23.04 -15.40 8.89
CA SER A 294 -23.09 -16.78 9.31
C SER A 294 -22.58 -17.68 8.18
N ALA A 295 -21.83 -18.71 8.52
CA ALA A 295 -21.37 -19.73 7.58
C ALA A 295 -21.13 -21.05 8.31
N SER A 296 -20.92 -22.15 7.60
CA SER A 296 -20.51 -23.41 8.22
C SER A 296 -19.14 -23.31 8.86
N ARG A 297 -18.18 -22.64 8.19
CA ARG A 297 -16.84 -22.36 8.72
C ARG A 297 -16.39 -20.94 8.41
N LEU A 298 -15.70 -20.31 9.35
CA LEU A 298 -15.13 -18.97 9.23
C LEU A 298 -13.65 -18.98 9.63
N ARG A 299 -12.81 -18.25 8.89
CA ARG A 299 -11.42 -17.96 9.31
C ARG A 299 -10.99 -16.57 8.91
N ARG A 300 -10.07 -15.96 9.65
CA ARG A 300 -9.43 -14.71 9.20
C ARG A 300 -8.49 -14.99 8.05
N PHE A 301 -8.25 -13.96 7.25
CA PHE A 301 -7.08 -13.94 6.36
C PHE A 301 -5.81 -14.02 7.22
N THR A 302 -4.89 -14.83 6.74
CA THR A 302 -3.49 -14.87 7.14
C THR A 302 -2.78 -13.60 6.66
N ASN A 303 -1.60 -13.34 7.23
CA ASN A 303 -0.79 -12.22 6.78
C ASN A 303 -0.29 -12.43 5.34
N ARG A 304 -0.01 -13.67 4.91
CA ARG A 304 0.32 -13.98 3.51
C ARG A 304 -0.79 -13.59 2.53
N GLU A 305 -2.05 -13.85 2.85
CA GLU A 305 -3.17 -13.48 1.96
C GLU A 305 -3.28 -11.94 1.82
N TYR A 306 -3.05 -11.19 2.91
CA TYR A 306 -2.93 -9.73 2.81
C TYR A 306 -1.70 -9.29 2.00
N ALA A 307 -0.56 -9.96 2.19
CA ALA A 307 0.69 -9.65 1.49
C ALA A 307 0.53 -9.84 -0.03
N ARG A 308 -0.11 -10.93 -0.47
CA ARG A 308 -0.44 -11.17 -1.87
C ARG A 308 -1.41 -10.14 -2.45
N LEU A 309 -2.40 -9.68 -1.68
CA LEU A 309 -3.25 -8.56 -2.12
C LEU A 309 -2.45 -7.26 -2.32
N GLN A 310 -1.39 -7.04 -1.53
CA GLN A 310 -0.40 -5.97 -1.73
C GLN A 310 0.72 -6.36 -2.70
N THR A 311 0.58 -7.48 -3.40
CA THR A 311 1.47 -7.98 -4.44
C THR A 311 2.92 -8.22 -3.97
N PHE A 312 3.15 -8.42 -2.67
CA PHE A 312 4.45 -8.87 -2.18
C PHE A 312 4.76 -10.27 -2.72
N PRO A 313 6.03 -10.56 -3.04
CA PRO A 313 6.42 -11.90 -3.48
C PRO A 313 6.25 -12.91 -2.35
N ASP A 314 5.98 -14.16 -2.72
CA ASP A 314 5.73 -15.24 -1.77
C ASP A 314 6.95 -15.58 -0.90
N SER A 315 8.16 -15.30 -1.41
CA SER A 315 9.41 -15.39 -0.66
C SER A 315 9.58 -14.30 0.41
N TRP A 316 8.80 -13.21 0.37
CA TRP A 316 8.96 -12.09 1.30
C TRP A 316 8.48 -12.43 2.71
N VAL A 317 9.40 -12.56 3.67
CA VAL A 317 9.09 -12.95 5.05
C VAL A 317 8.91 -11.72 5.93
N PHE A 318 7.74 -11.57 6.53
CA PHE A 318 7.47 -10.47 7.47
C PHE A 318 7.79 -10.85 8.91
N HIS A 319 8.40 -9.91 9.63
CA HIS A 319 8.74 -10.03 11.04
C HIS A 319 7.86 -9.14 11.91
N GLY A 320 7.55 -9.58 13.13
CA GLY A 320 6.70 -8.82 14.04
C GLY A 320 6.58 -9.48 15.40
N GLY A 321 6.60 -8.69 16.47
CA GLY A 321 6.37 -9.18 17.83
C GLY A 321 4.97 -9.77 18.05
N ASN A 322 4.03 -9.48 17.15
CA ASN A 322 2.70 -10.09 17.10
C ASN A 322 2.12 -9.98 15.68
N LYS A 323 0.99 -10.67 15.42
CA LYS A 323 0.30 -10.66 14.11
C LYS A 323 -0.10 -9.25 13.65
N ARG A 324 -0.34 -8.30 14.58
CA ARG A 324 -0.74 -6.92 14.26
C ARG A 324 0.43 -6.09 13.72
N HIS A 325 1.65 -6.27 14.23
CA HIS A 325 2.83 -5.58 13.68
C HIS A 325 3.06 -5.93 12.21
N VAL A 326 2.93 -7.23 11.86
CA VAL A 326 3.01 -7.68 10.46
C VAL A 326 1.84 -7.11 9.62
N HIS A 327 0.62 -7.16 10.14
CA HIS A 327 -0.53 -6.61 9.42
C HIS A 327 -0.41 -5.10 9.17
N GLN A 328 0.18 -4.35 10.11
CA GLN A 328 0.43 -2.92 9.98
C GLN A 328 1.43 -2.60 8.87
N GLN A 329 2.53 -3.36 8.79
CA GLN A 329 3.50 -3.29 7.70
C GLN A 329 2.81 -3.47 6.34
N ILE A 330 2.03 -4.54 6.18
CA ILE A 330 1.35 -4.87 4.93
C ILE A 330 0.29 -3.81 4.58
N GLY A 331 -0.56 -3.41 5.52
CA GLY A 331 -1.65 -2.46 5.27
C GLY A 331 -1.19 -1.03 4.93
N ASN A 332 -0.03 -0.63 5.44
CA ASN A 332 0.58 0.68 5.15
C ASN A 332 1.36 0.68 3.82
N ALA A 333 1.86 -0.48 3.37
CA ALA A 333 2.68 -0.57 2.18
C ALA A 333 2.00 -0.05 0.90
N VAL A 334 2.84 0.42 -0.01
CA VAL A 334 2.50 0.55 -1.44
C VAL A 334 2.48 -0.86 -2.03
N PRO A 335 1.48 -1.23 -2.86
CA PRO A 335 1.54 -2.50 -3.56
C PRO A 335 2.77 -2.57 -4.47
N VAL A 336 3.55 -3.64 -4.37
CA VAL A 336 4.82 -3.83 -5.10
C VAL A 336 4.66 -3.69 -6.62
N GLN A 337 3.65 -4.32 -7.23
CA GLN A 337 3.43 -4.22 -8.68
C GLN A 337 3.09 -2.80 -9.13
N PHE A 338 2.38 -2.04 -8.31
CA PHE A 338 2.12 -0.64 -8.62
C PHE A 338 3.39 0.21 -8.49
N ALA A 339 4.22 -0.04 -7.48
CA ALA A 339 5.53 0.61 -7.34
C ALA A 339 6.44 0.31 -8.54
N TYR A 340 6.47 -0.94 -9.01
CA TYR A 340 7.18 -1.34 -10.23
C TYR A 340 6.70 -0.56 -11.46
N ARG A 341 5.38 -0.44 -11.68
CA ARG A 341 4.83 0.36 -12.77
C ARG A 341 5.22 1.85 -12.67
N VAL A 342 5.28 2.41 -11.47
CA VAL A 342 5.77 3.78 -11.25
C VAL A 342 7.26 3.91 -11.59
N ALA A 343 8.08 2.91 -11.22
CA ALA A 343 9.51 2.88 -11.51
C ALA A 343 9.79 2.80 -13.03
N CYS A 344 9.11 1.90 -13.75
CA CYS A 344 9.22 1.80 -15.22
C CYS A 344 8.81 3.12 -15.89
N PHE A 345 7.76 3.77 -15.39
CA PHE A 345 7.35 5.08 -15.89
C PHE A 345 8.43 6.14 -15.67
N LEU A 346 9.05 6.16 -14.49
CA LEU A 346 10.13 7.09 -14.18
C LEU A 346 11.37 6.86 -15.06
N GLN A 347 11.70 5.60 -15.33
CA GLN A 347 12.78 5.22 -16.25
C GLN A 347 12.51 5.74 -17.67
N ALA A 348 11.29 5.60 -18.19
CA ALA A 348 10.92 6.14 -19.51
C ALA A 348 11.00 7.68 -19.56
N VAL A 349 10.66 8.37 -18.47
CA VAL A 349 10.85 9.83 -18.34
C VAL A 349 12.33 10.18 -18.43
N TYR A 350 13.19 9.45 -17.68
CA TYR A 350 14.63 9.67 -17.67
C TYR A 350 15.27 9.43 -19.04
N GLU A 351 14.91 8.35 -19.73
CA GLU A 351 15.40 8.04 -21.07
C GLU A 351 15.02 9.13 -22.07
N ALA A 352 13.77 9.59 -22.04
CA ALA A 352 13.32 10.70 -22.90
C ALA A 352 14.06 12.01 -22.62
N GLN A 353 14.37 12.30 -21.34
CA GLN A 353 15.20 13.45 -20.96
C GLN A 353 16.62 13.34 -21.52
N CYS A 354 17.24 12.15 -21.44
CA CYS A 354 18.59 11.91 -21.95
C CYS A 354 18.68 12.04 -23.48
N LEU A 355 17.64 11.61 -24.20
CA LEU A 355 17.60 11.65 -25.66
C LEU A 355 17.18 13.02 -26.22
N GLY A 356 16.66 13.92 -25.39
CA GLY A 356 16.05 15.18 -25.85
C GLY A 356 14.84 14.98 -26.77
N GLN A 357 14.22 13.79 -26.74
CA GLN A 357 13.12 13.39 -27.62
C GLN A 357 11.76 13.46 -26.90
N PRO A 358 10.65 13.70 -27.64
CA PRO A 358 9.31 13.54 -27.08
C PRO A 358 9.06 12.07 -26.68
N MET A 359 8.34 11.87 -25.57
CA MET A 359 8.01 10.56 -25.01
C MET A 359 7.08 9.77 -25.95
N ASN A 360 7.64 8.95 -26.84
CA ASN A 360 6.89 8.04 -27.73
C ASN A 360 7.27 6.56 -27.51
N LEU A 361 7.69 6.20 -26.29
CA LEU A 361 8.18 4.85 -25.98
C LEU A 361 7.09 3.85 -25.50
N PHE A 362 5.81 4.23 -25.52
CA PHE A 362 4.70 3.35 -25.11
C PHE A 362 3.79 2.91 -26.26
N THR A 363 4.36 2.70 -27.45
CA THR A 363 3.72 1.87 -28.49
C THR A 363 4.59 0.64 -28.72
N ASN A 364 4.25 -0.43 -27.99
CA ASN A 364 4.61 -1.86 -28.19
C ASN A 364 5.38 -2.48 -27.02
N ASN A 365 4.64 -3.19 -26.16
CA ASN A 365 4.92 -4.55 -25.68
C ASN A 365 6.38 -4.98 -25.44
N THR A 366 7.24 -4.11 -24.93
CA THR A 366 8.54 -4.53 -24.39
C THR A 366 8.47 -4.52 -22.87
N VAL A 367 7.44 -5.18 -22.34
CA VAL A 367 7.55 -5.80 -21.03
C VAL A 367 8.50 -6.97 -21.27
N LEU A 368 9.76 -6.83 -20.83
CA LEU A 368 10.59 -7.99 -20.57
C LEU A 368 9.77 -8.90 -19.65
N GLN A 369 9.21 -9.97 -20.23
CA GLN A 369 8.72 -11.13 -19.50
C GLN A 369 9.96 -11.75 -18.85
N LEU A 370 10.35 -11.21 -17.70
CA LEU A 370 10.98 -12.04 -16.69
C LEU A 370 9.86 -12.97 -16.21
N GLU A 371 10.00 -14.26 -16.54
CA GLU A 371 9.24 -15.34 -15.93
C GLU A 371 9.41 -15.24 -14.40
N LEU A 372 8.53 -14.48 -13.77
CA LEU A 372 8.22 -14.65 -12.37
C LEU A 372 7.49 -15.98 -12.30
N ASN A 373 8.23 -17.04 -11.98
CA ASN A 373 7.64 -18.22 -11.36
C ASN A 373 6.96 -17.73 -10.07
N LEU A 374 5.68 -17.37 -10.21
CA LEU A 374 4.74 -17.13 -9.13
C LEU A 374 4.49 -18.42 -8.35
#